data_AF-A0A327HL69-F1
#
_entry.id   AF-A0A327HL69-F1
#
_cell.length_a   1.000
_cell.length_b   1.000
_cell.length_c   1.000
_cell.angle_alpha   90.00
_cell.angle_beta   90.00
_cell.angle_gamma   90.00
#
_symmetry.space_group_name_H-M   'P 1'
#
loop_
_entity.id
_entity.type
_entity.pdbx_description
1 polymer ?
#
loop_
_entity_poly.entity_id
_entity_poly.type
_entity_poly.pdbx_seq_one_letter_code
_entity_poly.pdbx_strand_id
1 'polypeptide(L)'
;MRRLTVFVLLMLIMPVTMAEARSVHSTSAVDMFPNGDMQDSSQWDFKRHLAFTQENKAEDGQYVMGMVADGHMTLGISLPEHLDHQTVWATTTPTNSNASIGAPDGAYHYSTGPDITVGGFDVSSLNGNTIEKVELVVHFDIPDPLQQDKTRF
;
A
#
# COMPACT_ATOMS: atom_id res chain seq x y z
N MET A 1 -81.70 44.85 34.12
CA MET A 1 -80.36 44.37 34.59
C MET A 1 -80.09 42.92 34.20
N ARG A 2 -80.98 41.96 34.49
CA ARG A 2 -80.81 40.52 34.16
C ARG A 2 -80.45 40.18 32.70
N ARG A 3 -81.03 40.90 31.71
CA ARG A 3 -80.73 40.70 30.27
C ARG A 3 -79.34 41.20 29.85
N LEU A 4 -78.84 42.25 30.51
CA LEU A 4 -77.50 42.80 30.25
C LEU A 4 -76.43 41.85 30.80
N THR A 5 -76.68 41.27 31.98
CA THR A 5 -75.79 40.29 32.61
C THR A 5 -75.64 39.03 31.75
N VAL A 6 -76.73 38.55 31.13
CA VAL A 6 -76.69 37.40 30.21
C VAL A 6 -75.89 37.72 28.95
N PHE A 7 -76.01 38.94 28.40
CA PHE A 7 -75.25 39.36 27.23
C PHE A 7 -73.74 39.46 27.50
N VAL A 8 -73.36 40.01 28.66
CA VAL A 8 -71.96 40.09 29.09
C VAL A 8 -71.38 38.70 29.33
N LEU A 9 -72.17 37.79 29.91
CA LEU A 9 -71.76 36.39 30.09
C LEU A 9 -71.57 35.68 28.74
N LEU A 10 -72.44 35.94 27.77
CA LEU A 10 -72.35 35.36 26.42
C LEU A 10 -71.12 35.87 25.65
N MET A 11 -70.78 37.16 25.80
CA MET A 11 -69.57 37.75 25.23
C MET A 11 -68.30 37.16 25.84
N LEU A 12 -68.30 36.82 27.14
CA LEU A 12 -67.14 36.22 27.79
C LEU A 12 -66.85 34.77 27.33
N ILE A 13 -67.86 34.07 26.80
CA ILE A 13 -67.74 32.65 26.39
C ILE A 13 -67.30 32.51 24.91
N MET A 14 -67.51 33.53 24.07
CA MET A 14 -67.12 33.49 22.66
C MET A 14 -65.63 33.16 22.37
N PRO A 15 -64.63 33.70 23.09
CA PRO A 15 -63.22 33.42 22.76
C PRO A 15 -62.76 32.00 23.08
N VAL A 16 -63.57 31.18 23.78
CA VAL A 16 -63.23 29.78 24.10
C VAL A 16 -63.25 28.88 22.86
N THR A 17 -63.98 29.28 21.81
CA THR A 17 -64.10 28.49 20.56
C THR A 17 -62.95 28.69 19.57
N MET A 18 -62.05 29.66 19.82
CA MET A 18 -60.91 29.98 18.95
C MET A 18 -59.55 29.57 19.56
N ALA A 19 -59.55 28.81 20.65
CA ALA A 19 -58.34 28.32 21.29
C ALA A 19 -58.01 26.91 20.75
N GLU A 20 -57.11 26.83 19.77
CA GLU A 20 -56.49 25.56 19.41
C GLU A 20 -55.35 25.25 20.37
N ALA A 21 -55.53 24.25 21.23
CA ALA A 21 -54.47 23.73 22.09
C ALA A 21 -53.60 22.76 21.26
N ARG A 22 -52.45 23.23 20.78
CA ARG A 22 -51.48 22.37 20.10
C ARG A 22 -50.63 21.65 21.14
N SER A 23 -50.94 20.39 21.43
CA SER A 23 -50.11 19.55 22.30
C SER A 23 -49.02 18.86 21.51
N VAL A 24 -47.82 18.77 22.08
CA VAL A 24 -46.73 17.98 21.51
C VAL A 24 -47.02 16.52 21.84
N HIS A 25 -47.43 15.74 20.84
CA HIS A 25 -47.79 14.34 21.00
C HIS A 25 -46.57 13.42 21.19
N SER A 26 -45.40 13.84 20.67
CA SER A 26 -44.13 13.17 20.89
C SER A 26 -42.98 14.11 20.53
N THR A 27 -41.86 13.97 21.22
CA THR A 27 -40.58 14.55 20.83
C THR A 27 -39.58 13.40 20.69
N SER A 28 -38.91 13.33 19.55
CA SER A 28 -37.84 12.38 19.30
C SER A 28 -36.58 13.16 18.99
N ALA A 29 -35.48 12.84 19.67
CA ALA A 29 -34.18 13.29 19.25
C ALA A 29 -33.86 12.61 17.92
N VAL A 30 -33.79 13.40 16.84
CA VAL A 30 -33.30 12.95 15.54
C VAL A 30 -31.87 13.44 15.43
N ASP A 31 -30.93 12.50 15.32
CA ASP A 31 -29.56 12.84 14.98
C ASP A 31 -29.52 13.29 13.52
N MET A 32 -29.08 14.52 13.30
CA MET A 32 -28.95 15.08 11.96
C MET A 32 -27.66 14.62 11.27
N PHE A 33 -26.70 14.09 12.03
CA PHE A 33 -25.40 13.63 11.54
C PHE A 33 -25.01 12.32 12.25
N PRO A 34 -25.74 11.23 12.01
CA PRO A 34 -25.35 9.93 12.55
C PRO A 34 -23.96 9.59 12.01
N ASN A 35 -22.97 9.49 12.89
CA ASN A 35 -21.56 9.26 12.52
C ASN A 35 -21.27 7.85 11.96
N GLY A 36 -22.32 7.08 11.65
CA GLY A 36 -22.26 5.66 11.34
C GLY A 36 -21.75 4.84 12.53
N ASP A 37 -21.78 3.52 12.37
CA ASP A 37 -20.92 2.63 13.14
C ASP A 37 -19.88 2.03 12.20
N MET A 38 -18.76 1.56 12.77
CA MET A 38 -17.69 0.90 12.00
C MET A 38 -17.95 -0.62 11.89
N GLN A 39 -19.21 -1.05 11.95
CA GLN A 39 -19.57 -2.47 11.90
C GLN A 39 -19.72 -2.98 10.47
N ASP A 40 -20.19 -2.11 9.56
CA ASP A 40 -20.37 -2.45 8.15
C ASP A 40 -19.40 -1.64 7.27
N SER A 41 -18.43 -2.33 6.68
CA SER A 41 -17.43 -1.72 5.79
C SER A 41 -18.03 -1.15 4.49
N SER A 42 -19.21 -1.62 4.07
CA SER A 42 -19.88 -1.11 2.86
C SER A 42 -20.45 0.30 3.04
N GLN A 43 -20.59 0.77 4.28
CA GLN A 43 -21.05 2.12 4.61
C GLN A 43 -19.93 3.17 4.58
N TRP A 44 -18.66 2.74 4.42
CA TRP A 44 -17.49 3.61 4.47
C TRP A 44 -16.77 3.63 3.12
N ASP A 45 -16.45 4.82 2.64
CA ASP A 45 -15.65 5.02 1.43
C ASP A 45 -14.25 5.53 1.80
N PHE A 46 -13.22 4.90 1.22
CA PHE A 46 -11.82 5.26 1.46
C PHE A 46 -11.23 5.96 0.25
N LYS A 47 -11.00 7.26 0.42
CA LYS A 47 -10.39 8.10 -0.60
C LYS A 47 -8.88 8.17 -0.38
N ARG A 48 -8.12 7.82 -1.42
CA ARG A 48 -6.66 7.70 -1.39
C ARG A 48 -6.08 8.73 -2.33
N HIS A 49 -5.45 9.75 -1.79
CA HIS A 49 -4.79 10.80 -2.56
C HIS A 49 -3.64 11.41 -1.73
N LEU A 50 -2.74 12.15 -2.39
CA LEU A 50 -1.70 12.92 -1.70
C LEU A 50 -2.26 14.25 -1.22
N ALA A 51 -1.64 14.87 -0.22
CA ALA A 51 -2.12 16.07 0.46
C ALA A 51 -2.44 17.27 -0.48
N PHE A 52 -1.89 17.28 -1.70
CA PHE A 52 -2.06 18.37 -2.67
C PHE A 52 -2.53 17.89 -4.04
N THR A 53 -3.01 16.66 -4.16
CA THR A 53 -3.54 16.15 -5.42
C THR A 53 -5.07 16.14 -5.40
N GLN A 54 -5.67 16.21 -6.59
CA GLN A 54 -7.11 16.16 -6.70
C GLN A 54 -7.60 14.78 -6.24
N GLU A 55 -8.71 14.74 -5.51
CA GLU A 55 -9.28 13.53 -4.91
C GLU A 55 -9.67 12.45 -5.95
N ASN A 56 -9.86 12.86 -7.22
CA ASN A 56 -10.13 11.98 -8.35
C ASN A 56 -8.88 11.25 -8.89
N LYS A 57 -7.68 11.58 -8.41
CA LYS A 57 -6.43 10.94 -8.82
C LYS A 57 -6.02 9.85 -7.84
N ALA A 58 -6.74 8.73 -7.90
CA ALA A 58 -6.48 7.56 -7.07
C ALA A 58 -5.06 6.97 -7.28
N GLU A 59 -4.43 7.21 -8.44
CA GLU A 59 -3.03 6.82 -8.69
C GLU A 59 -2.02 7.46 -7.73
N ASP A 60 -2.35 8.59 -7.11
CA ASP A 60 -1.42 9.29 -6.21
C ASP A 60 -1.37 8.62 -4.82
N GLY A 61 -2.38 7.82 -4.47
CA GLY A 61 -2.49 7.12 -3.18
C GLY A 61 -2.23 5.61 -3.25
N GLN A 62 -1.50 5.12 -4.26
CA GLN A 62 -1.31 3.68 -4.54
C GLN A 62 -0.79 2.85 -3.34
N TYR A 63 -0.02 3.48 -2.46
CA TYR A 63 0.62 2.81 -1.31
C TYR A 63 -0.15 3.00 0.00
N VAL A 64 -1.30 3.67 -0.05
CA VAL A 64 -2.17 3.89 1.11
C VAL A 64 -3.35 2.92 1.05
N MET A 65 -3.66 2.31 2.18
CA MET A 65 -4.80 1.42 2.33
C MET A 65 -5.63 1.83 3.55
N GLY A 66 -6.93 1.59 3.45
CA GLY A 66 -7.87 1.78 4.54
C GLY A 66 -8.80 0.59 4.62
N MET A 67 -9.12 0.17 5.84
CA MET A 67 -10.03 -0.93 6.10
C MET A 67 -10.89 -0.61 7.32
N VAL A 68 -12.16 -0.99 7.26
CA VAL A 68 -13.05 -1.05 8.43
C VAL A 68 -13.31 -2.52 8.74
N ALA A 69 -13.01 -2.93 9.96
CA ALA A 69 -13.30 -4.27 10.46
C ALA A 69 -13.42 -4.26 11.98
N ASP A 70 -14.26 -5.14 12.52
CA ASP A 70 -14.46 -5.33 13.96
C ASP A 70 -14.75 -4.03 14.73
N GLY A 71 -15.50 -3.10 14.14
CA GLY A 71 -15.81 -1.82 14.78
C GLY A 71 -14.66 -0.79 14.77
N HIS A 72 -13.60 -1.02 14.01
CA HIS A 72 -12.43 -0.15 13.96
C HIS A 72 -12.03 0.19 12.52
N MET A 73 -11.57 1.43 12.33
CA MET A 73 -10.94 1.89 11.09
C MET A 73 -9.43 1.80 11.24
N THR A 74 -8.78 1.16 10.26
CA THR A 74 -7.33 1.07 10.17
C THR A 74 -6.86 1.74 8.88
N LEU A 75 -5.83 2.58 9.00
CA LEU A 75 -5.14 3.21 7.88
C LEU A 75 -3.70 2.71 7.86
N GLY A 76 -3.23 2.27 6.70
CA GLY A 76 -1.89 1.70 6.52
C GLY A 76 -1.18 2.28 5.32
N ILE A 77 0.16 2.25 5.37
CA ILE A 77 1.04 2.62 4.26
C ILE A 77 1.96 1.44 3.97
N SER A 78 2.03 1.01 2.71
CA SER A 78 2.98 0.00 2.23
C SER A 78 3.71 0.54 1.00
N LEU A 79 4.88 1.10 1.24
CA LEU A 79 5.76 1.61 0.19
C LEU A 79 6.63 0.45 -0.34
N PRO A 80 6.84 0.36 -1.66
CA PRO A 80 7.78 -0.58 -2.23
C PRO A 80 9.19 -0.22 -1.82
N GLU A 81 10.03 -1.24 -1.71
CA GLU A 81 11.44 -1.04 -1.45
C GLU A 81 12.15 -0.51 -2.70
N HIS A 82 13.06 0.44 -2.49
CA HIS A 82 13.88 1.00 -3.57
C HIS A 82 15.23 0.30 -3.58
N LEU A 83 15.29 -0.82 -4.29
CA LEU A 83 16.51 -1.60 -4.49
C LEU A 83 17.12 -1.31 -5.86
N ASP A 84 18.45 -1.36 -5.94
CA ASP A 84 19.19 -1.29 -7.19
C ASP A 84 20.04 -2.55 -7.37
N HIS A 85 20.32 -2.91 -8.62
CA HIS A 85 21.07 -4.10 -8.99
C HIS A 85 22.32 -3.72 -9.77
N GLN A 86 23.49 -4.12 -9.27
CA GLN A 86 24.75 -3.94 -9.96
C GLN A 86 25.44 -5.29 -10.14
N THR A 87 25.81 -5.60 -11.39
CA THR A 87 26.63 -6.76 -11.71
C THR A 87 28.09 -6.37 -11.79
N VAL A 88 28.95 -7.04 -11.03
CA VAL A 88 30.40 -6.87 -11.07
C VAL A 88 31.02 -8.08 -11.74
N TRP A 89 31.86 -7.83 -12.74
CA TRP A 89 32.55 -8.88 -13.47
C TRP A 89 33.97 -9.06 -12.94
N ALA A 90 34.49 -10.28 -13.07
CA ALA A 90 35.90 -10.54 -12.82
C ALA A 90 36.75 -9.75 -13.82
N THR A 91 37.89 -9.23 -13.35
CA THR A 91 38.84 -8.46 -14.18
C THR A 91 40.20 -9.14 -14.29
N THR A 92 40.47 -10.12 -13.44
CA THR A 92 41.73 -10.85 -13.43
C THR A 92 41.49 -12.35 -13.40
N THR A 93 42.41 -13.08 -14.01
CA THR A 93 42.48 -14.52 -13.89
C THR A 93 43.95 -14.97 -13.91
N PRO A 94 44.33 -15.97 -13.12
CA PRO A 94 45.65 -16.59 -13.19
C PRO A 94 45.80 -17.50 -14.42
N THR A 95 44.70 -17.89 -15.08
CA THR A 95 44.79 -18.56 -16.38
C THR A 95 45.05 -17.50 -17.45
N ASN A 96 45.94 -17.76 -18.41
CA ASN A 96 46.31 -16.81 -19.46
C ASN A 96 45.21 -16.63 -20.53
N SER A 97 43.93 -16.56 -20.12
CA SER A 97 42.77 -16.48 -21.00
C SER A 97 41.83 -15.38 -20.56
N ASN A 98 41.51 -14.46 -21.46
CA ASN A 98 40.56 -13.39 -21.15
C ASN A 98 39.09 -13.81 -21.34
N ALA A 99 38.82 -15.03 -21.80
CA ALA A 99 37.46 -15.51 -22.05
C ALA A 99 36.70 -15.90 -20.77
N SER A 100 37.35 -15.87 -19.60
CA SER A 100 36.74 -16.11 -18.28
C SER A 100 36.51 -14.82 -17.47
N ILE A 101 36.81 -13.64 -18.04
CA ILE A 101 36.69 -12.33 -17.38
C ILE A 101 35.81 -11.38 -18.20
N GLY A 102 35.31 -10.32 -17.55
CA GLY A 102 34.46 -9.32 -18.19
C GLY A 102 33.00 -9.75 -18.35
N ALA A 103 32.25 -8.93 -19.09
CA ALA A 103 30.85 -9.22 -19.39
C ALA A 103 30.74 -10.35 -20.43
N PRO A 104 29.68 -11.18 -20.39
CA PRO A 104 29.49 -12.27 -21.34
C PRO A 104 29.44 -11.76 -22.78
N ASP A 105 30.39 -12.20 -23.59
CA ASP A 105 30.50 -11.88 -25.02
C ASP A 105 30.37 -13.12 -25.93
N GLY A 106 30.13 -14.29 -25.32
CA GLY A 106 30.05 -15.58 -26.00
C GLY A 106 31.39 -16.29 -26.17
N ALA A 107 32.50 -15.71 -25.72
CA ALA A 107 33.76 -16.43 -25.60
C ALA A 107 33.67 -17.47 -24.48
N TYR A 108 34.36 -18.60 -24.67
CA TYR A 108 34.42 -19.68 -23.69
C TYR A 108 35.87 -20.06 -23.42
N HIS A 109 36.13 -20.41 -22.17
CA HIS A 109 37.40 -20.98 -21.75
C HIS A 109 37.16 -22.36 -21.16
N TYR A 110 38.02 -23.31 -21.51
CA TYR A 110 38.02 -24.65 -20.93
C TYR A 110 39.37 -24.89 -20.26
N SER A 111 39.36 -25.61 -19.14
CA SER A 111 40.56 -26.03 -18.43
C SER A 111 40.63 -27.55 -18.44
N THR A 112 41.84 -28.08 -18.69
CA THR A 112 42.16 -29.50 -18.45
C THR A 112 42.67 -29.75 -17.03
N GLY A 113 42.86 -28.67 -16.25
CA GLY A 113 43.17 -28.72 -14.82
C GLY A 113 41.91 -28.56 -13.96
N PRO A 114 42.03 -28.74 -12.64
CA PRO A 114 40.85 -28.87 -11.77
C PRO A 114 40.03 -27.58 -11.61
N ASP A 115 40.67 -26.40 -11.71
CA ASP A 115 40.04 -25.15 -11.30
C ASP A 115 40.16 -24.06 -12.38
N ILE A 116 39.05 -23.35 -12.63
CA ILE A 116 39.04 -22.05 -13.30
C ILE A 116 38.89 -21.01 -12.19
N THR A 117 39.96 -20.25 -11.92
CA THR A 117 39.94 -19.18 -10.92
C THR A 117 39.74 -17.84 -11.62
N VAL A 118 38.87 -17.00 -11.06
CA VAL A 118 38.62 -15.64 -11.52
C VAL A 118 38.62 -14.70 -10.31
N GLY A 119 39.00 -13.45 -10.52
CA GLY A 119 39.14 -12.48 -9.44
C GLY A 119 39.09 -11.04 -9.92
N GLY A 120 39.45 -10.11 -9.03
CA GLY A 120 39.46 -8.68 -9.35
C GLY A 120 38.07 -8.07 -9.49
N PHE A 121 37.07 -8.59 -8.76
CA PHE A 121 35.76 -7.96 -8.67
C PHE A 121 35.89 -6.59 -8.00
N ASP A 122 35.66 -5.51 -8.75
CA ASP A 122 35.69 -4.15 -8.22
C ASP A 122 34.34 -3.78 -7.62
N VAL A 123 34.26 -3.81 -6.29
CA VAL A 123 33.09 -3.42 -5.50
C VAL A 123 33.22 -2.02 -4.89
N SER A 124 34.21 -1.22 -5.32
CA SER A 124 34.49 0.10 -4.73
C SER A 124 33.30 1.05 -4.78
N SER A 125 32.52 0.98 -5.86
CA SER A 125 31.29 1.75 -6.07
C SER A 125 30.12 1.30 -5.17
N LEU A 126 30.20 0.11 -4.57
CA LEU A 126 29.14 -0.50 -3.76
C LEU A 126 29.41 -0.40 -2.25
N ASN A 127 30.60 0.03 -1.82
CA ASN A 127 31.00 0.07 -0.41
C ASN A 127 30.11 0.93 0.50
N GLY A 128 29.36 1.88 -0.07
CA GLY A 128 28.43 2.74 0.67
C GLY A 128 27.01 2.21 0.78
N ASN A 129 26.68 1.10 0.09
CA ASN A 129 25.32 0.59 -0.03
C ASN A 129 25.07 -0.53 0.99
N THR A 130 23.88 -0.56 1.56
CA THR A 130 23.42 -1.73 2.34
C THR A 130 23.19 -2.89 1.39
N ILE A 131 23.84 -4.03 1.66
CA ILE A 131 23.72 -5.24 0.85
C ILE A 131 22.47 -6.00 1.29
N GLU A 132 21.49 -6.09 0.39
CA GLU A 132 20.27 -6.89 0.63
C GLU A 132 20.46 -8.34 0.15
N LYS A 133 21.06 -8.53 -1.03
CA LYS A 133 21.23 -9.85 -1.65
C LYS A 133 22.49 -9.90 -2.51
N VAL A 134 23.21 -11.02 -2.42
CA VAL A 134 24.37 -11.32 -3.29
C VAL A 134 24.07 -12.61 -4.04
N GLU A 135 24.23 -12.57 -5.36
CA GLU A 135 24.06 -13.74 -6.23
C GLU A 135 25.33 -13.91 -7.07
N LEU A 136 25.74 -15.17 -7.25
CA LEU A 136 26.81 -15.53 -8.16
C LEU A 136 26.18 -16.07 -9.45
N VAL A 137 26.42 -15.39 -10.56
CA VAL A 137 25.96 -15.82 -11.89
C VAL A 137 27.12 -16.52 -12.59
N VAL A 138 26.94 -17.81 -12.89
CA VAL A 138 27.93 -18.63 -13.63
C VAL A 138 27.25 -19.25 -14.83
N HIS A 139 27.90 -19.15 -16.00
CA HIS A 139 27.56 -19.93 -17.18
C HIS A 139 28.68 -20.95 -17.41
N PHE A 140 28.33 -22.23 -17.42
CA PHE A 140 29.26 -23.31 -17.72
C PHE A 140 28.54 -24.33 -18.61
N ASP A 141 29.32 -24.99 -19.46
CA ASP A 141 28.87 -26.08 -20.32
C ASP A 141 29.78 -27.31 -20.11
N ILE A 142 29.18 -28.49 -20.12
CA ILE A 142 29.89 -29.77 -19.99
C ILE A 142 29.68 -30.51 -21.31
N PRO A 143 30.63 -30.41 -22.26
CA PRO A 143 30.44 -30.94 -23.61
C PRO A 143 30.41 -32.48 -23.65
N ASP A 144 31.10 -33.14 -22.71
CA ASP A 144 31.23 -34.61 -22.65
C ASP A 144 30.84 -35.18 -21.27
N PRO A 145 30.30 -36.41 -21.19
CA PRO A 145 29.93 -37.03 -19.92
C PRO A 145 31.11 -37.13 -18.94
N LEU A 146 30.94 -36.57 -17.74
CA LEU A 146 31.91 -36.71 -16.65
C LEU A 146 31.82 -38.13 -16.07
N GLN A 147 32.70 -39.04 -16.50
CA GLN A 147 32.67 -40.43 -16.05
C GLN A 147 33.25 -40.63 -14.63
N GLN A 148 34.24 -39.83 -14.24
CA GLN A 148 34.92 -39.91 -12.94
C GLN A 148 34.95 -38.57 -12.18
N ASP A 149 34.54 -37.48 -12.83
CA ASP A 149 34.63 -36.12 -12.30
C ASP A 149 33.26 -35.57 -11.86
N LYS A 150 33.27 -34.52 -11.04
CA LYS A 150 32.06 -33.84 -10.57
C LYS A 150 32.29 -32.33 -10.52
N THR A 151 31.30 -31.57 -10.98
CA THR A 151 31.32 -30.11 -10.91
C THR A 151 30.83 -29.64 -9.53
N ARG A 152 31.52 -28.66 -8.95
CA ARG A 152 31.16 -28.01 -7.69
C ARG A 152 31.35 -26.50 -7.84
N PHE A 153 30.42 -25.73 -7.26
CA PHE A 153 30.45 -24.26 -7.20
C PHE A 153 30.56 -23.82 -5.74
#